data_AF-A0A2E7R623-F1
#
_entry.id   AF-A0A2E7R623-F1
#
_cell.length_a   1.000
_cell.length_b   1.000
_cell.length_c   1.000
_cell.angle_alpha   90.00
_cell.angle_beta   90.00
_cell.angle_gamma   90.00
#
_symmetry.space_group_name_H-M   'P 1'
#
loop_
_entity.id
_entity.type
_entity.pdbx_description
1 polymer ?
#
loop_
_entity_poly.entity_id
_entity_poly.type
_entity_poly.pdbx_seq_one_letter_code
_entity_poly.pdbx_strand_id
1 'polypeptide(L)'
;MADEGIDKTTLQEGADWIAEMASEDLNGFIPSELCDLIIETEVVIREENNEPLMSHASMAKMLYAKFEEDPDIPTKEGAITEFLIREILYWEDEFRAMAGFPRQVNPS
;
A
#
# COMPACT_ATOMS: atom_id res chain seq x y z
N MET A 1 6.70 -16.92 7.42
CA MET A 1 6.83 -16.46 8.82
C MET A 1 6.01 -15.21 8.86
N ALA A 2 5.00 -15.13 9.74
CA ALA A 2 4.07 -14.00 9.76
C ALA A 2 4.84 -12.68 9.91
N ASP A 3 4.41 -11.64 9.20
CA ASP A 3 4.74 -10.26 9.53
C ASP A 3 4.36 -10.07 11.02
N GLU A 4 5.34 -10.14 11.92
CA GLU A 4 5.12 -10.26 13.37
C GLU A 4 4.59 -8.94 13.94
N GLY A 5 3.29 -8.68 13.79
CA GLY A 5 2.64 -7.60 14.51
C GLY A 5 1.15 -7.49 14.29
N ILE A 6 0.72 -7.39 13.03
CA ILE A 6 -0.66 -7.07 12.68
C ILE A 6 -1.32 -8.26 12.02
N ASP A 7 -2.47 -8.69 12.53
CA ASP A 7 -3.23 -9.76 11.89
C ASP A 7 -3.94 -9.25 10.62
N LYS A 8 -4.25 -10.17 9.70
CA LYS A 8 -4.85 -9.83 8.41
C LYS A 8 -6.20 -9.11 8.55
N THR A 9 -6.97 -9.39 9.60
CA THR A 9 -8.27 -8.73 9.83
C THR A 9 -8.06 -7.27 10.22
N THR A 10 -7.07 -6.99 11.07
CA THR A 10 -6.70 -5.61 11.43
C THR A 10 -6.18 -4.81 10.21
N LEU A 11 -5.46 -5.44 9.27
CA LEU A 11 -5.05 -4.79 8.02
C LEU A 11 -6.24 -4.46 7.10
N GLN A 12 -7.23 -5.37 7.01
CA GLN A 12 -8.44 -5.15 6.23
C GLN A 12 -9.32 -4.04 6.82
N GLU A 13 -9.48 -4.01 8.15
CA GLU A 13 -10.12 -2.87 8.84
C GLU A 13 -9.34 -1.56 8.61
N GLY A 14 -8.02 -1.65 8.42
CA GLY A 14 -7.15 -0.54 8.07
C GLY A 14 -7.37 0.00 6.66
N ALA A 15 -7.79 -0.83 5.70
CA ALA A 15 -7.97 -0.39 4.31
C ALA A 15 -9.10 0.63 4.14
N ASP A 16 -10.20 0.49 4.87
CA ASP A 16 -11.28 1.48 4.90
C ASP A 16 -10.77 2.82 5.46
N TRP A 17 -10.03 2.77 6.56
CA TRP A 17 -9.45 3.98 7.17
C TRP A 17 -8.42 4.65 6.25
N ILE A 18 -7.52 3.87 5.63
CA ILE A 18 -6.52 4.36 4.68
C ILE A 18 -7.20 5.01 3.48
N ALA A 19 -8.27 4.41 2.97
CA ALA A 19 -9.05 4.95 1.85
C ALA A 19 -9.71 6.28 2.21
N GLU A 20 -10.27 6.41 3.42
CA GLU A 20 -10.81 7.68 3.93
C GLU A 20 -9.72 8.76 3.96
N MET A 21 -8.58 8.49 4.59
CA MET A 21 -7.50 9.47 4.71
C MET A 21 -6.91 9.87 3.35
N ALA A 22 -6.63 8.90 2.47
CA ALA A 22 -6.10 9.16 1.14
C ALA A 22 -7.10 9.93 0.27
N SER A 23 -8.41 9.66 0.41
CA SER A 23 -9.47 10.39 -0.30
C SER A 23 -9.54 11.86 0.13
N GLU A 24 -9.43 12.12 1.43
CA GLU A 24 -9.40 13.47 1.99
C GLU A 24 -8.16 14.26 1.51
N ASP A 25 -6.98 13.67 1.61
CA ASP A 25 -5.72 14.32 1.25
C ASP A 25 -5.60 14.62 -0.25
N LEU A 26 -6.06 13.69 -1.08
CA LEU A 26 -6.00 13.84 -2.54
C LEU A 26 -7.21 14.59 -3.11
N ASN A 27 -8.17 14.95 -2.26
CA ASN A 27 -9.46 15.53 -2.66
C ASN A 27 -10.09 14.73 -3.82
N GLY A 28 -10.15 13.41 -3.64
CA GLY A 28 -10.58 12.43 -4.63
C GLY A 28 -11.28 11.24 -3.97
N PHE A 29 -11.81 10.32 -4.78
CA PHE A 29 -12.38 9.07 -4.27
C PHE A 29 -11.38 7.93 -4.47
N ILE A 30 -10.87 7.39 -3.38
CA ILE A 30 -10.02 6.21 -3.36
C ILE A 30 -10.86 5.05 -2.76
N PRO A 31 -11.11 3.97 -3.52
CA PRO A 31 -11.85 2.83 -3.00
C PRO A 31 -10.98 2.00 -2.05
N SER A 32 -11.56 1.45 -0.97
CA SER A 32 -10.81 0.63 -0.01
C SER A 32 -10.33 -0.69 -0.62
N GLU A 33 -11.01 -1.21 -1.64
CA GLU A 33 -10.54 -2.38 -2.39
C GLU A 33 -9.21 -2.13 -3.11
N LEU A 34 -8.92 -0.89 -3.51
CA LEU A 34 -7.61 -0.54 -4.07
C LEU A 34 -6.53 -0.52 -2.98
N CYS A 35 -6.85 0.00 -1.81
CA CYS A 35 -5.94 0.00 -0.66
C CYS A 35 -5.61 -1.44 -0.24
N ASP A 36 -6.61 -2.30 -0.12
CA ASP A 36 -6.44 -3.74 0.14
C ASP A 36 -5.54 -4.40 -0.90
N LEU A 37 -5.82 -4.18 -2.19
CA LEU A 37 -5.01 -4.75 -3.27
C LEU A 37 -3.54 -4.32 -3.18
N ILE A 38 -3.28 -3.04 -2.90
CA ILE A 38 -1.93 -2.52 -2.74
C ILE A 38 -1.22 -3.18 -1.56
N ILE A 39 -1.86 -3.23 -0.39
CA ILE A 39 -1.29 -3.81 0.85
C ILE A 39 -0.99 -5.30 0.66
N GLU A 40 -1.94 -6.06 0.10
CA GLU A 40 -1.73 -7.50 -0.16
C GLU A 40 -0.60 -7.74 -1.16
N THR A 41 -0.54 -6.94 -2.23
CA THR A 41 0.51 -7.07 -3.25
C THR A 41 1.88 -6.65 -2.72
N GLU A 42 1.92 -5.63 -1.86
CA GLU A 42 3.13 -5.15 -1.21
C GLU A 42 3.80 -6.24 -0.38
N VAL A 43 3.02 -6.95 0.45
CA VAL A 43 3.52 -8.05 1.27
C VAL A 43 4.20 -9.10 0.40
N VAL A 44 3.57 -9.48 -0.71
CA VAL A 44 4.15 -10.45 -1.67
C VAL A 44 5.47 -9.94 -2.24
N ILE A 45 5.55 -8.68 -2.65
CA ILE A 45 6.79 -8.11 -3.23
C ILE A 45 7.92 -8.11 -2.20
N ARG A 46 7.64 -7.73 -0.93
CA ARG A 46 8.65 -7.75 0.14
C ARG A 46 9.17 -9.15 0.41
N GLU A 47 8.29 -10.14 0.42
CA GLU A 47 8.64 -11.55 0.61
C GLU A 47 9.48 -12.09 -0.55
N GLU A 48 9.08 -11.84 -1.79
CA GLU A 48 9.77 -12.32 -3.00
C GLU A 48 11.18 -11.73 -3.16
N ASN A 49 11.34 -10.45 -2.81
CA ASN A 49 12.63 -9.74 -2.90
C ASN A 49 13.48 -9.87 -1.64
N ASN A 50 12.94 -10.46 -0.57
CA ASN A 50 13.57 -10.55 0.75
C ASN A 50 14.09 -9.19 1.26
N GLU A 51 13.33 -8.12 0.99
CA GLU A 51 13.67 -6.74 1.33
C GLU A 51 12.56 -6.11 2.20
N PRO A 52 12.49 -6.47 3.49
CA PRO A 52 11.40 -6.04 4.38
C PRO A 52 11.37 -4.53 4.60
N LEU A 53 12.50 -3.83 4.44
CA LEU A 53 12.64 -2.38 4.68
C LEU A 53 12.59 -1.54 3.38
N MET A 54 12.18 -2.14 2.26
CA MET A 54 12.11 -1.45 0.96
C MET A 54 11.36 -0.10 1.08
N SER A 55 11.95 0.95 0.50
CA SER A 55 11.38 2.29 0.49
C SER A 55 10.04 2.34 -0.26
N HIS A 56 9.15 3.27 0.11
CA HIS A 56 7.89 3.46 -0.62
C HIS A 56 8.13 3.83 -2.09
N ALA A 57 9.20 4.55 -2.41
CA ALA A 57 9.51 4.91 -3.79
C ALA A 57 9.86 3.67 -4.64
N SER A 58 10.66 2.74 -4.10
CA SER A 58 10.95 1.47 -4.79
C SER A 58 9.72 0.58 -4.85
N MET A 59 8.98 0.47 -3.75
CA MET A 59 7.79 -0.36 -3.66
C MET A 59 6.70 0.09 -4.64
N ALA A 60 6.44 1.40 -4.73
CA ALA A 60 5.46 1.95 -5.65
C ALA A 60 5.80 1.67 -7.11
N LYS A 61 7.08 1.72 -7.50
CA LYS A 61 7.52 1.34 -8.85
C LYS A 61 7.26 -0.14 -9.14
N MET A 62 7.55 -1.02 -8.19
CA MET A 62 7.33 -2.45 -8.35
C MET A 62 5.84 -2.81 -8.41
N LEU A 63 5.03 -2.20 -7.53
CA LEU A 63 3.58 -2.33 -7.55
C LEU A 63 2.98 -1.84 -8.87
N TYR A 64 3.38 -0.64 -9.31
CA TYR A 64 2.90 -0.07 -10.57
C TYR A 64 3.26 -0.97 -11.76
N ALA A 65 4.51 -1.44 -11.85
CA ALA A 65 4.92 -2.36 -12.91
C ALA A 65 4.11 -3.66 -12.89
N LYS A 66 3.85 -4.23 -11.71
CA LYS A 66 3.06 -5.45 -11.55
C LYS A 66 1.60 -5.25 -11.96
N PHE A 67 1.02 -4.09 -11.64
CA PHE A 67 -0.34 -3.74 -12.07
C PHE A 67 -0.43 -3.41 -13.57
N GLU A 68 0.64 -2.89 -14.19
CA GLU A 68 0.68 -2.71 -15.65
C GLU A 68 0.72 -4.04 -16.41
N GLU A 69 1.27 -5.09 -15.81
CA GLU A 69 1.29 -6.44 -16.38
C GLU A 69 -0.07 -7.15 -16.28
N ASP A 70 -0.96 -6.69 -15.38
CA ASP A 70 -2.30 -7.27 -15.20
C ASP A 70 -3.34 -6.54 -16.09
N PRO A 71 -3.90 -7.21 -17.12
CA PRO A 71 -4.88 -6.58 -18.01
C PRO A 71 -6.21 -6.25 -17.34
N ASP A 72 -6.51 -6.83 -16.17
CA ASP A 72 -7.73 -6.59 -15.43
C ASP A 72 -7.64 -5.35 -14.51
N ILE A 73 -6.43 -4.81 -14.31
CA ILE A 73 -6.20 -3.62 -13.48
C ILE A 73 -6.05 -2.37 -14.36
N PRO A 74 -6.90 -1.33 -14.18
CA PRO A 74 -6.79 -0.12 -14.98
C PRO A 74 -5.61 0.76 -14.52
N THR A 75 -4.53 0.78 -15.29
CA THR A 75 -3.29 1.57 -15.04
C THR A 75 -3.12 2.79 -15.95
N LYS A 76 -4.22 3.37 -16.46
CA LYS A 76 -4.21 4.51 -17.40
C LYS A 76 -4.01 5.88 -16.72
N GLU A 77 -3.74 6.91 -17.52
CA GLU A 77 -3.72 8.31 -17.08
C GLU A 77 -5.05 8.69 -16.39
N GLY A 78 -4.97 9.03 -15.09
CA GLY A 78 -6.12 9.28 -14.21
C GLY A 78 -6.59 8.09 -13.36
N ALA A 79 -5.91 6.94 -13.43
CA ALA A 79 -6.16 5.74 -12.63
C ALA A 79 -5.03 5.50 -11.61
N ILE A 80 -4.64 4.24 -11.37
CA ILE A 80 -3.56 3.88 -10.43
C ILE A 80 -2.24 4.44 -10.97
N THR A 81 -1.53 5.23 -10.14
CA THR A 81 -0.21 5.81 -10.46
C THR A 81 0.77 5.52 -9.34
N GLU A 82 2.08 5.59 -9.61
CA GLU A 82 3.11 5.49 -8.56
C GLU A 82 2.89 6.52 -7.43
N PHE A 83 2.43 7.73 -7.77
CA PHE A 83 2.11 8.75 -6.77
C PHE A 83 0.99 8.28 -5.83
N LEU A 84 -0.14 7.84 -6.39
CA LEU A 84 -1.25 7.32 -5.59
C LEU A 84 -0.82 6.14 -4.70
N ILE A 85 -0.02 5.22 -5.25
CA ILE A 85 0.47 4.06 -4.50
C ILE A 85 1.33 4.53 -3.31
N ARG A 86 2.19 5.53 -3.48
CA ARG A 86 3.01 6.07 -2.39
C ARG A 86 2.17 6.69 -1.28
N GLU A 87 1.12 7.43 -1.63
CA GLU A 87 0.22 8.03 -0.64
C GLU A 87 -0.52 6.95 0.17
N ILE A 88 -0.97 5.88 -0.50
CA ILE A 88 -1.59 4.73 0.19
C ILE A 88 -0.59 4.03 1.12
N LEU A 89 0.65 3.80 0.68
CA LEU A 89 1.70 3.20 1.51
C LEU A 89 2.07 4.09 2.71
N TYR A 90 2.06 5.41 2.54
CA TYR A 90 2.25 6.36 3.64
C TYR A 90 1.13 6.24 4.68
N TRP A 91 -0.12 6.24 4.25
CA TRP A 91 -1.25 6.10 5.17
C TRP A 91 -1.30 4.74 5.84
N GLU A 92 -0.82 3.69 5.19
CA GLU A 92 -0.61 2.39 5.83
C GLU A 92 0.42 2.46 6.98
N ASP A 93 1.53 3.18 6.81
CA ASP A 93 2.51 3.39 7.88
C ASP A 93 1.88 4.10 9.08
N GLU A 94 1.10 5.15 8.83
CA GLU A 94 0.37 5.91 9.87
C GLU A 94 -0.64 5.01 10.59
N PHE A 95 -1.42 4.21 9.84
CA PHE A 95 -2.35 3.24 10.42
C PHE A 95 -1.62 2.24 11.32
N ARG A 96 -0.55 1.62 10.80
CA ARG A 96 0.27 0.66 11.55
C ARG A 96 0.88 1.30 12.81
N ALA A 97 1.34 2.55 12.73
CA ALA A 97 1.86 3.28 13.87
C ALA A 97 0.78 3.51 14.95
N MET A 98 -0.43 3.92 14.56
CA MET A 98 -1.57 4.07 15.48
C MET A 98 -2.01 2.74 16.09
N ALA A 99 -1.95 1.64 15.33
CA ALA A 99 -2.23 0.29 15.81
C ALA A 99 -1.15 -0.27 16.76
N GLY A 100 -0.03 0.46 16.96
CA GLY A 100 1.06 0.06 17.84
C GLY A 100 2.11 -0.84 17.17
N PHE A 101 2.07 -0.98 15.84
CA PHE A 101 2.97 -1.79 15.03
C PHE A 101 3.71 -0.96 13.98
N PRO A 102 4.40 0.14 14.36
CA PRO A 102 5.11 0.96 13.38
C PRO A 102 6.12 0.11 12.62
N ARG A 103 6.05 0.13 11.28
CA ARG A 103 7.03 -0.54 10.44
C ARG A 103 8.24 0.35 10.17
N GLN A 104 9.38 -0.27 9.95
CA GLN A 104 10.57 0.44 9.49
C GLN A 104 10.62 0.42 7.97
N VAL A 105 10.71 1.60 7.38
CA VAL A 105 10.85 1.78 5.93
C VAL A 105 12.09 2.63 5.69
N ASN A 106 12.92 2.24 4.71
CA ASN A 106 14.07 3.04 4.33
C ASN A 106 13.60 4.41 3.84
N PRO A 107 14.17 5.52 4.36
CA PRO A 107 13.85 6.85 3.85
C PRO A 107 14.24 6.92 2.36
N SER A 108 13.33 7.45 1.55
CA SER A 108 13.48 7.53 0.08
C SER A 108 14.40 8.68 -0.32
#